data_AF-A0A1H0Y0Q1-F1
#
_entry.id   AF-A0A1H0Y0Q1-F1
#
_cell.length_a   1.000
_cell.length_b   1.000
_cell.length_c   1.000
_cell.angle_alpha   90.00
_cell.angle_beta   90.00
_cell.angle_gamma   90.00
#
_symmetry.space_group_name_H-M   'P 1'
#
loop_
_entity.id
_entity.type
_entity.pdbx_description
1 polymer ?
#
loop_
_entity_poly.entity_id
_entity_poly.type
_entity_poly.pdbx_seq_one_letter_code
_entity_poly.pdbx_strand_id
1 'polypeptide(L)'
;MNDIFEFHGYEVRTMTINGEPYFVGKDVAEVLGYAKARNAIANHVDDEDKKDAPIQGDLGGTQMMTIINESGLYSLILSSKLPQAKEFKRWVTSEVLPAIRRQGAYINKNLSEDAFINLFQNQKAIKLEQASMKRDIDYLKEEQPIHPSHLANLEKKRKKRVVALLGGITAGAYLDKDFSRKVFWEAGKDFKEHFKIGRYDMLPRKDEEEAFAYWSTWEPSTNTKMKIRQLNSQLF
;
A
#
# COMPACT_ATOMS: atom_id res chain seq x y z
N MET A 1 -13.46 -1.03 -23.58
CA MET A 1 -13.41 -0.11 -24.74
C MET A 1 -12.55 -0.84 -25.77
N ASN A 2 -13.03 -0.96 -27.01
CA ASN A 2 -12.30 -1.65 -28.06
C ASN A 2 -11.59 -0.57 -28.88
N ASP A 3 -10.27 -0.64 -28.95
CA ASP A 3 -9.44 0.35 -29.65
C ASP A 3 -8.73 -0.35 -30.83
N ILE A 4 -8.50 0.39 -31.93
CA ILE A 4 -7.85 -0.13 -33.14
C ILE A 4 -6.41 0.37 -33.16
N PHE A 5 -5.45 -0.55 -33.29
CA PHE A 5 -4.03 -0.27 -33.49
C PHE A 5 -3.67 -0.46 -34.96
N GLU A 6 -3.06 0.55 -35.60
CA GLU A 6 -2.66 0.46 -37.01
C GLU A 6 -1.15 0.16 -37.13
N PHE A 7 -0.80 -0.89 -37.86
CA PHE A 7 0.58 -1.29 -38.16
C PHE A 7 0.76 -1.46 -39.67
N HIS A 8 1.51 -0.57 -40.33
CA HIS A 8 1.74 -0.62 -41.80
C HIS A 8 0.45 -0.74 -42.65
N GLY A 9 -0.64 -0.07 -42.25
CA GLY A 9 -1.95 -0.14 -42.92
C GLY A 9 -2.79 -1.36 -42.56
N TYR A 10 -2.35 -2.17 -41.59
CA TYR A 10 -3.14 -3.26 -41.02
C TYR A 10 -3.77 -2.84 -39.69
N GLU A 11 -5.06 -3.14 -39.52
CA GLU A 11 -5.79 -2.89 -38.29
C GLU A 11 -5.72 -4.11 -37.36
N VAL A 12 -5.28 -3.89 -36.13
CA VAL A 12 -5.30 -4.88 -35.05
C VAL A 12 -6.28 -4.40 -33.99
N ARG A 13 -7.34 -5.18 -33.74
CA ARG A 13 -8.29 -4.87 -32.68
C ARG A 13 -7.68 -5.15 -31.31
N THR A 14 -7.92 -4.25 -30.37
CA THR A 14 -7.39 -4.32 -29.00
C THR A 14 -8.47 -4.07 -27.96
N MET A 15 -8.24 -4.53 -26.74
CA MET A 15 -9.04 -4.19 -25.57
C MET A 15 -8.17 -4.05 -24.33
N THR A 16 -8.60 -3.22 -23.38
CA THR A 16 -7.95 -3.11 -22.07
C THR A 16 -8.66 -3.98 -21.04
N ILE A 17 -7.93 -4.87 -20.38
CA ILE A 17 -8.41 -5.68 -19.25
C ILE A 17 -7.49 -5.43 -18.06
N ASN A 18 -8.04 -4.97 -16.93
CA ASN A 18 -7.27 -4.69 -15.71
C ASN A 18 -6.09 -3.71 -15.89
N GLY A 19 -6.20 -2.80 -16.87
CA GLY A 19 -5.13 -1.84 -17.20
C GLY A 19 -4.07 -2.39 -18.14
N GLU A 20 -4.15 -3.66 -18.55
CA GLU A 20 -3.24 -4.26 -19.53
C GLU A 20 -3.89 -4.39 -20.91
N PRO A 21 -3.13 -4.15 -22.00
CA PRO A 21 -3.62 -4.31 -23.35
C PRO A 21 -3.68 -5.78 -23.75
N TYR A 22 -4.78 -6.15 -24.40
CA TYR A 22 -4.98 -7.42 -25.07
C TYR A 22 -5.25 -7.19 -26.55
N PHE A 23 -4.71 -8.06 -27.39
CA PHE A 23 -4.79 -7.98 -28.84
C PHE A 23 -5.62 -9.15 -29.37
N VAL A 24 -6.45 -8.94 -30.39
CA VAL A 24 -7.12 -10.03 -31.07
C VAL A 24 -6.06 -10.86 -31.80
N GLY A 25 -5.83 -12.09 -31.32
CA GLY A 25 -4.72 -12.92 -31.81
C GLY A 25 -4.86 -13.29 -33.28
N LYS A 26 -6.10 -13.34 -33.79
CA LYS A 26 -6.37 -13.57 -35.22
C LYS A 26 -5.76 -12.47 -36.07
N ASP A 27 -6.07 -11.21 -35.74
CA ASP A 27 -5.61 -10.03 -36.47
C ASP A 27 -4.08 -10.00 -36.45
N VAL A 28 -3.47 -10.19 -35.29
CA VAL A 28 -2.00 -10.25 -35.14
C VAL A 28 -1.39 -11.33 -36.03
N ALA A 29 -1.94 -12.55 -36.02
CA ALA A 29 -1.39 -13.65 -36.81
C ALA A 29 -1.53 -13.40 -38.32
N GLU A 30 -2.64 -12.80 -38.76
CA GLU A 30 -2.86 -12.42 -40.16
C GLU A 30 -1.89 -11.32 -40.61
N VAL A 31 -1.65 -10.30 -39.77
CA VAL A 31 -0.67 -9.24 -40.04
C VAL A 31 0.76 -9.80 -40.16
N LEU A 32 1.12 -10.77 -39.33
CA LEU A 32 2.41 -11.44 -39.42
C LEU A 32 2.52 -12.34 -40.67
N GLY A 33 1.41 -12.64 -41.35
CA GLY A 33 1.33 -13.43 -42.58
C GLY A 33 1.07 -14.92 -42.35
N TYR A 34 0.57 -15.33 -41.19
CA TYR A 34 0.25 -16.74 -40.94
C TYR A 34 -0.96 -17.18 -41.76
N ALA A 35 -0.82 -18.27 -42.52
CA ALA A 35 -1.91 -18.83 -43.33
C ALA A 35 -3.09 -19.35 -42.49
N LYS A 36 -2.84 -19.76 -41.25
CA LYS A 36 -3.86 -20.28 -40.32
C LYS A 36 -3.65 -19.64 -38.94
N ALA A 37 -4.30 -18.51 -38.71
CA ALA A 37 -4.18 -17.75 -37.46
C ALA A 37 -4.42 -18.60 -36.20
N ARG A 38 -5.49 -19.40 -36.18
CA ARG A 38 -5.81 -20.27 -35.04
C ARG A 38 -4.70 -21.26 -34.70
N ASN A 39 -4.04 -21.84 -35.71
CA ASN A 39 -2.93 -22.76 -35.51
C ASN A 39 -1.68 -22.02 -35.00
N ALA A 40 -1.42 -20.82 -35.52
CA ALA A 40 -0.30 -20.00 -35.07
C ALA A 40 -0.44 -19.67 -33.59
N ILE A 41 -1.62 -19.22 -33.16
CA ILE A 41 -1.91 -18.91 -31.74
C ILE A 41 -1.78 -20.18 -30.90
N ALA A 42 -2.36 -21.30 -31.34
CA ALA A 42 -2.31 -22.55 -30.58
C ALA A 42 -0.88 -23.11 -30.40
N ASN A 43 -0.01 -22.94 -31.40
CA ASN A 43 1.34 -23.50 -31.39
C ASN A 43 2.41 -22.57 -30.79
N HIS A 44 2.11 -21.27 -30.64
CA HIS A 44 3.12 -20.27 -30.30
C HIS A 44 2.72 -19.37 -29.13
N VAL A 45 1.51 -19.51 -28.59
CA VAL A 45 1.05 -18.73 -27.42
C VAL A 45 0.64 -19.68 -26.32
N ASP A 46 1.27 -19.51 -25.16
CA ASP A 46 0.97 -20.28 -23.96
C ASP A 46 -0.47 -20.01 -23.47
N ASP A 47 -1.04 -20.99 -22.76
CA ASP A 47 -2.42 -20.90 -22.31
C ASP A 47 -2.66 -19.76 -21.29
N GLU A 48 -1.63 -19.38 -20.53
CA GLU A 48 -1.69 -18.24 -19.59
C GLU A 48 -1.73 -16.87 -20.28
N ASP A 49 -1.21 -16.81 -21.52
CA ASP A 49 -1.09 -15.58 -22.30
C ASP A 49 -2.27 -15.34 -23.24
N LYS A 50 -3.24 -16.25 -23.27
CA LYS A 50 -4.43 -16.15 -24.11
C LYS A 50 -5.72 -16.40 -23.34
N LYS A 51 -6.79 -15.75 -23.76
CA LYS A 51 -8.16 -15.99 -23.28
C LYS A 51 -9.16 -15.68 -24.38
N ASP A 52 -10.41 -16.08 -24.21
CA ASP A 52 -11.47 -15.72 -25.15
C ASP A 52 -12.28 -14.53 -24.65
N ALA A 53 -12.64 -13.63 -25.56
CA ALA A 53 -13.44 -12.46 -25.24
C ALA A 53 -14.45 -12.12 -26.36
N PRO A 54 -15.59 -11.50 -26.03
CA PRO A 54 -16.56 -11.05 -27.02
C PRO A 54 -16.00 -9.85 -27.80
N ILE A 55 -15.77 -10.05 -29.09
CA ILE A 55 -15.29 -9.03 -30.03
C ILE A 55 -16.39 -8.74 -31.05
N GLN A 56 -16.58 -7.46 -31.38
CA GLN A 56 -17.44 -7.08 -32.49
C GLN A 56 -16.75 -7.45 -33.81
N GLY A 57 -17.36 -8.37 -34.55
CA GLY A 57 -16.93 -8.77 -35.87
C GLY A 57 -17.27 -7.72 -36.92
N ASP A 58 -16.64 -7.86 -38.09
CA ASP A 58 -16.63 -6.85 -39.16
C ASP A 58 -18.02 -6.61 -39.76
N LEU A 59 -18.93 -7.58 -39.63
CA LEU A 59 -20.34 -7.51 -40.07
C LEU A 59 -21.30 -7.05 -38.96
N GLY A 60 -20.77 -6.51 -37.85
CA GLY A 60 -21.54 -5.93 -36.74
C GLY A 60 -22.04 -6.94 -35.69
N GLY A 61 -21.81 -8.24 -35.87
CA GLY A 61 -22.15 -9.27 -34.88
C GLY A 61 -21.02 -9.53 -33.88
N THR A 62 -21.36 -9.79 -32.61
CA THR A 62 -20.38 -10.15 -31.58
C THR A 62 -19.99 -11.63 -31.68
N GLN A 63 -18.68 -11.92 -31.71
CA GLN A 63 -18.12 -13.27 -31.76
C GLN A 63 -17.11 -13.47 -30.62
N MET A 64 -17.03 -14.69 -30.07
CA MET A 64 -15.96 -15.04 -29.14
C MET A 64 -14.68 -15.27 -29.92
N MET A 65 -13.67 -14.44 -29.67
CA MET A 65 -12.36 -14.52 -30.30
C MET A 65 -11.26 -14.65 -29.26
N THR A 66 -10.20 -15.37 -29.62
CA THR A 66 -9.01 -15.48 -28.78
C THR A 66 -8.22 -14.19 -28.81
N ILE A 67 -8.03 -13.62 -27.63
CA ILE A 67 -7.21 -12.45 -27.37
C ILE A 67 -5.94 -12.87 -26.64
N ILE A 68 -4.86 -12.15 -26.86
CA ILE A 68 -3.53 -12.43 -26.32
C ILE A 68 -3.00 -11.19 -25.60
N ASN A 69 -2.30 -11.36 -24.48
CA ASN A 69 -1.59 -10.26 -23.81
C ASN A 69 -0.30 -9.91 -24.58
N GLU A 70 0.47 -8.95 -24.07
CA GLU A 70 1.77 -8.59 -24.66
C GLU A 70 2.76 -9.75 -24.73
N SER A 71 2.79 -10.61 -23.70
CA SER A 71 3.66 -11.78 -23.67
C SER A 71 3.34 -12.73 -24.84
N GLY A 72 2.06 -13.07 -25.03
CA GLY A 72 1.61 -13.89 -26.15
C GLY A 72 1.84 -13.27 -27.52
N LEU A 73 1.69 -11.94 -27.63
CA LEU A 73 2.05 -11.18 -28.83
C LEU A 73 3.54 -11.36 -29.17
N TYR A 74 4.42 -11.20 -28.19
CA TYR A 74 5.86 -11.41 -28.38
C TYR A 74 6.17 -12.86 -28.72
N SER A 75 5.52 -13.84 -28.10
CA SER A 75 5.73 -15.26 -28.40
C SER A 75 5.39 -15.59 -29.85
N LEU A 76 4.32 -15.01 -30.42
CA LEU A 76 4.01 -15.12 -31.85
C LEU A 76 5.09 -14.51 -32.75
N ILE A 77 5.50 -13.27 -32.47
CA ILE A 77 6.47 -12.56 -33.31
C ILE A 77 7.85 -13.24 -33.25
N LEU A 78 8.28 -13.64 -32.06
CA LEU A 78 9.58 -14.27 -31.84
C LEU A 78 9.64 -15.70 -32.36
N SER A 79 8.52 -16.43 -32.37
CA SER A 79 8.44 -17.78 -32.95
C SER A 79 8.30 -17.77 -34.48
N SER A 80 7.80 -16.68 -35.06
CA SER A 80 7.56 -16.58 -36.49
C SER A 80 8.86 -16.53 -37.31
N LYS A 81 8.80 -17.17 -38.49
CA LYS A 81 9.84 -17.17 -39.53
C LYS A 81 9.46 -16.28 -40.72
N LEU A 82 8.32 -15.60 -40.66
CA LEU A 82 7.77 -14.79 -41.75
C LEU A 82 8.52 -13.45 -41.89
N PRO A 83 8.56 -12.84 -43.09
CA PRO A 83 9.32 -11.60 -43.33
C PRO A 83 8.95 -10.45 -42.40
N GLN A 84 7.66 -10.20 -42.17
CA GLN A 84 7.14 -9.15 -41.30
C GLN A 84 7.62 -9.33 -39.86
N ALA A 85 7.56 -10.56 -39.35
CA ALA A 85 8.05 -10.88 -38.01
C ALA A 85 9.57 -10.74 -37.89
N LYS A 86 10.33 -11.04 -38.96
CA LYS A 86 11.78 -10.87 -38.98
C LYS A 86 12.18 -9.40 -38.88
N GLU A 87 11.44 -8.50 -39.51
CA GLU A 87 11.70 -7.06 -39.44
C GLU A 87 11.52 -6.54 -38.00
N PHE A 88 10.38 -6.84 -37.37
CA PHE A 88 10.13 -6.47 -35.97
C PHE A 88 11.19 -7.08 -35.04
N LYS A 89 11.48 -8.38 -35.18
CA LYS A 89 12.52 -9.07 -34.40
C LYS A 89 13.88 -8.39 -34.58
N ARG A 90 14.23 -7.98 -35.79
CA ARG A 90 15.51 -7.31 -36.08
C ARG A 90 15.58 -5.94 -35.43
N TRP A 91 14.51 -5.15 -35.51
CA TRP A 91 14.41 -3.85 -34.84
C TRP A 91 14.56 -3.99 -33.32
N VAL A 92 13.80 -4.89 -32.68
CA VAL A 92 13.89 -5.13 -31.23
C VAL A 92 15.30 -5.56 -30.82
N THR A 93 15.89 -6.52 -31.53
CA THR A 93 17.21 -7.11 -31.16
C THR A 93 18.40 -6.22 -31.49
N SER A 94 18.29 -5.35 -32.50
CA SER A 94 19.41 -4.50 -32.96
C SER A 94 19.36 -3.09 -32.38
N GLU A 95 18.17 -2.61 -32.03
CA GLU A 95 17.95 -1.23 -31.59
C GLU A 95 17.43 -1.14 -30.16
N VAL A 96 16.24 -1.70 -29.90
CA VAL A 96 15.53 -1.55 -28.62
C VAL A 96 16.29 -2.17 -27.46
N LEU A 97 16.59 -3.48 -27.54
CA LEU A 97 17.29 -4.19 -26.46
C LEU A 97 18.72 -3.64 -26.24
N PRO A 98 19.52 -3.35 -27.28
CA PRO A 98 20.82 -2.71 -27.08
C PRO A 98 20.75 -1.30 -26.51
N ALA A 99 19.70 -0.52 -26.78
CA ALA A 99 19.49 0.79 -26.17
C ALA A 99 19.19 0.64 -24.67
N ILE A 100 18.21 -0.21 -24.31
CA ILE A 100 17.88 -0.49 -22.91
C ILE A 100 19.10 -1.03 -22.15
N ARG A 101 19.85 -1.98 -22.70
CA ARG A 101 21.06 -2.53 -22.06
C ARG A 101 22.13 -1.46 -21.78
N ARG A 102 22.29 -0.48 -22.68
CA ARG A 102 23.35 0.55 -22.56
C ARG A 102 22.93 1.78 -21.76
N GLN A 103 21.67 2.19 -21.90
CA GLN A 103 21.16 3.47 -21.42
C GLN A 103 20.13 3.30 -20.29
N GLY A 104 19.68 2.07 -20.03
CA GLY A 104 18.60 1.77 -19.08
C GLY A 104 17.19 2.02 -19.64
N ALA A 105 17.06 2.59 -20.83
CA ALA A 105 15.78 2.91 -21.48
C ALA A 105 15.89 2.85 -23.02
N TYR A 106 14.75 2.66 -23.68
CA TYR A 106 14.59 2.93 -25.12
C TYR A 106 13.81 4.24 -25.26
N ILE A 107 14.40 5.23 -25.93
CA ILE A 107 13.78 6.54 -26.15
C ILE A 107 13.48 6.64 -27.64
N ASN A 108 12.20 6.78 -27.97
CA ASN A 108 11.79 7.04 -29.35
C ASN A 108 12.31 8.43 -29.76
N LYS A 109 13.13 8.49 -30.82
CA LYS A 109 13.75 9.73 -31.32
C LYS A 109 12.73 10.75 -31.87
N ASN A 110 11.48 10.34 -32.07
CA ASN A 110 10.40 11.20 -32.54
C ASN A 110 9.68 11.95 -31.40
N LEU A 111 10.01 11.67 -30.14
CA LEU A 111 9.59 12.52 -29.02
C LEU A 111 10.38 13.84 -29.08
N SER A 112 9.68 14.98 -29.04
CA SER A 112 10.38 16.27 -28.99
C SER A 112 11.22 16.37 -27.71
N GLU A 113 12.36 17.04 -27.81
CA GLU A 113 13.27 17.28 -26.68
C GLU A 113 12.52 17.95 -25.51
N ASP A 114 11.57 18.85 -25.82
CA ASP A 114 10.67 19.48 -24.85
C ASP A 114 9.73 18.49 -24.14
N ALA A 115 9.15 17.53 -24.86
CA ALA A 115 8.29 16.50 -24.26
C ALA A 115 9.10 15.63 -23.29
N PHE A 116 10.36 15.34 -23.64
CA PHE A 116 11.28 14.60 -22.78
C PHE A 116 11.63 15.37 -21.51
N ILE A 117 12.05 16.63 -21.63
CA ILE A 117 12.38 17.50 -20.50
C ILE A 117 11.19 17.60 -19.54
N ASN A 118 9.98 17.82 -20.08
CA ASN A 118 8.77 17.91 -19.28
C ASN A 118 8.45 16.60 -18.53
N LEU A 119 8.62 15.43 -19.16
CA LEU A 119 8.36 14.14 -18.52
C LEU A 119 9.25 13.91 -17.28
N PHE A 120 10.56 14.16 -17.41
CA PHE A 120 11.51 13.95 -16.31
C PHE A 120 11.36 15.01 -15.21
N GLN A 121 11.07 16.26 -15.56
CA GLN A 121 10.82 17.32 -14.59
C GLN A 121 9.55 17.03 -13.78
N ASN A 122 8.47 16.63 -14.45
CA ASN A 122 7.23 16.23 -13.79
C ASN A 122 7.45 15.01 -12.88
N GLN A 123 8.17 13.99 -13.34
CA GLN A 123 8.47 12.82 -12.52
C GLN A 123 9.30 13.17 -11.27
N LYS A 124 10.29 14.07 -11.42
CA LYS A 124 11.09 14.55 -10.28
C LYS A 124 10.25 15.36 -9.31
N ALA A 125 9.39 16.25 -9.79
CA ALA A 125 8.49 17.06 -8.97
C ALA A 125 7.51 16.16 -8.18
N ILE A 126 6.87 15.20 -8.84
CA ILE A 126 5.97 14.22 -8.20
C ILE A 126 6.71 13.44 -7.10
N LYS A 127 7.93 12.96 -7.35
CA LYS A 127 8.71 12.23 -6.33
C LYS A 127 9.05 13.10 -5.12
N LEU A 128 9.38 14.38 -5.34
CA LEU A 128 9.66 15.32 -4.26
C LEU A 128 8.42 15.56 -3.41
N GLU A 129 7.27 15.78 -4.06
CA GLU A 129 5.99 15.98 -3.40
C GLU A 129 5.52 14.73 -2.63
N GLN A 130 5.71 13.54 -3.20
CA GLN A 130 5.45 12.28 -2.50
C GLN A 130 6.33 12.12 -1.26
N ALA A 131 7.60 12.53 -1.33
CA ALA A 131 8.51 12.48 -0.20
C ALA A 131 8.13 13.48 0.91
N SER A 132 7.62 14.67 0.57
CA SER A 132 7.08 15.60 1.58
C SER A 132 5.77 15.07 2.17
N MET A 133 4.81 14.66 1.33
CA MET A 133 3.53 14.11 1.78
C MET A 133 3.71 12.91 2.71
N LYS A 134 4.68 12.02 2.41
CA LYS A 134 4.97 10.88 3.29
C LYS A 134 5.42 11.33 4.67
N ARG A 135 6.29 12.35 4.77
CA ARG A 135 6.73 12.90 6.07
C ARG A 135 5.57 13.52 6.82
N ASP A 136 4.69 14.25 6.15
CA ASP A 136 3.52 14.86 6.78
C ASP A 136 2.55 13.79 7.29
N ILE A 137 2.35 12.72 6.53
CA ILE A 137 1.54 11.56 6.95
C ILE A 137 2.16 10.88 8.18
N ASP A 138 3.47 10.67 8.18
CA ASP A 138 4.17 10.02 9.29
C ASP A 138 4.11 10.89 10.55
N TYR A 139 4.36 12.21 10.43
CA TYR A 139 4.17 13.19 11.50
C TYR A 139 2.73 13.17 12.05
N LEU A 140 1.73 13.20 11.16
CA LEU A 140 0.33 13.15 11.55
C LEU A 140 0.00 11.86 12.30
N LYS A 141 0.48 10.70 11.81
CA LYS A 141 0.21 9.39 12.43
C LYS A 141 0.82 9.24 13.82
N GLU A 142 2.01 9.78 14.02
CA GLU A 142 2.75 9.68 15.28
C GLU A 142 2.22 10.64 16.36
N GLU A 143 1.89 11.87 15.96
CA GLU A 143 1.35 12.92 16.85
C GLU A 143 -0.18 12.86 16.99
N GLN A 144 -0.87 11.97 16.27
CA GLN A 144 -2.31 11.79 16.44
C GLN A 144 -2.65 11.42 17.89
N PRO A 145 -3.74 11.96 18.45
CA PRO A 145 -4.26 11.52 19.74
C PRO A 145 -4.58 10.01 19.76
N ILE A 146 -4.35 9.38 20.91
CA ILE A 146 -4.64 7.97 21.13
C ILE A 146 -6.13 7.67 20.87
N HIS A 147 -6.41 6.54 20.23
CA HIS A 147 -7.77 6.15 19.94
C HIS A 147 -8.57 5.88 21.23
N PRO A 148 -9.88 6.26 21.32
CA PRO A 148 -10.67 6.13 22.54
C PRO A 148 -10.73 4.72 23.16
N SER A 149 -10.66 3.65 22.37
CA SER A 149 -10.63 2.28 22.88
C SER A 149 -9.34 1.97 23.67
N HIS A 150 -8.20 2.47 23.20
CA HIS A 150 -6.91 2.29 23.85
C HIS A 150 -6.83 3.15 25.12
N LEU A 151 -7.39 4.36 25.08
CA LEU A 151 -7.58 5.20 26.26
C LEU A 151 -8.39 4.48 27.35
N ALA A 152 -9.51 3.84 27.01
CA ALA A 152 -10.31 3.08 27.97
C ALA A 152 -9.53 1.92 28.60
N ASN A 153 -8.70 1.22 27.81
CA ASN A 153 -7.82 0.16 28.30
C ASN A 153 -6.74 0.70 29.23
N LEU A 154 -6.15 1.85 28.90
CA LEU A 154 -5.16 2.54 29.70
C LEU A 154 -5.74 2.96 31.06
N GLU A 155 -6.95 3.52 31.07
CA GLU A 155 -7.67 3.84 32.32
C GLU A 155 -7.94 2.59 33.17
N LYS A 156 -8.34 1.49 32.53
CA LYS A 156 -8.56 0.22 33.23
C LYS A 156 -7.26 -0.28 33.88
N LYS A 157 -6.13 -0.16 33.16
CA LYS A 157 -4.81 -0.52 33.69
C LYS A 157 -4.39 0.37 34.85
N ARG A 158 -4.56 1.69 34.73
CA ARG A 158 -4.35 2.65 35.83
C ARG A 158 -5.17 2.25 37.06
N LYS A 159 -6.48 2.04 36.89
CA LYS A 159 -7.38 1.71 38.00
C LYS A 159 -6.93 0.43 38.70
N LYS A 160 -6.62 -0.61 37.93
CA LYS A 160 -6.11 -1.88 38.47
C LYS A 160 -4.82 -1.69 39.26
N ARG A 161 -3.86 -0.92 38.74
CA ARG A 161 -2.58 -0.64 39.41
C ARG A 161 -2.78 0.11 40.72
N VAL A 162 -3.53 1.22 40.71
CA VAL A 162 -3.76 2.04 41.91
C VAL A 162 -4.48 1.23 43.00
N VAL A 163 -5.51 0.45 42.63
CA VAL A 163 -6.23 -0.41 43.59
C VAL A 163 -5.31 -1.46 44.21
N ALA A 164 -4.45 -2.09 43.41
CA ALA A 164 -3.49 -3.06 43.93
C ALA A 164 -2.53 -2.42 44.96
N LEU A 165 -2.06 -1.20 44.70
CA LEU A 165 -1.16 -0.47 45.59
C LEU A 165 -1.85 0.01 46.87
N LEU A 166 -3.15 0.29 46.83
CA LEU A 166 -3.96 0.56 48.02
C LEU A 166 -4.19 -0.69 48.89
N GLY A 167 -3.86 -1.89 48.40
CA GLY A 167 -4.05 -3.16 49.10
C GLY A 167 -5.31 -3.92 48.68
N GLY A 168 -6.00 -3.49 47.61
CA GLY A 168 -7.23 -4.10 47.11
C GLY A 168 -8.51 -3.36 47.51
N ILE A 169 -9.66 -3.81 47.02
CA ILE A 169 -10.95 -3.11 47.17
C ILE A 169 -11.54 -3.18 48.59
N THR A 170 -11.04 -4.08 49.42
CA THR A 170 -11.47 -4.27 50.82
C THR A 170 -10.50 -3.64 51.82
N ALA A 171 -9.37 -3.10 51.36
CA ALA A 171 -8.35 -2.52 52.22
C ALA A 171 -8.78 -1.15 52.78
N GLY A 172 -8.33 -0.82 53.98
CA GLY A 172 -8.71 0.42 54.68
C GLY A 172 -8.37 1.68 53.89
N ALA A 173 -7.21 1.68 53.24
CA ALA A 173 -6.79 2.76 52.37
C ALA A 173 -7.71 2.96 51.15
N TYR A 174 -8.37 1.91 50.65
CA TYR A 174 -9.35 2.01 49.56
C TYR A 174 -10.76 2.38 50.05
N LEU A 175 -11.13 1.91 51.24
CA LEU A 175 -12.42 2.21 51.86
C LEU A 175 -12.53 3.68 52.27
N ASP A 176 -11.43 4.30 52.73
CA ASP A 176 -11.33 5.75 52.90
C ASP A 176 -11.46 6.47 51.55
N LYS A 177 -12.64 7.08 51.31
CA LYS A 177 -12.96 7.70 50.03
C LYS A 177 -12.21 8.98 49.77
N ASP A 178 -11.87 9.74 50.80
CA ASP A 178 -11.13 10.98 50.61
C ASP A 178 -9.65 10.70 50.36
N PHE A 179 -9.09 9.72 51.05
CA PHE A 179 -7.72 9.29 50.82
C PHE A 179 -7.56 8.58 49.47
N SER A 180 -8.38 7.59 49.15
CA SER A 180 -8.29 6.87 47.87
C SER A 180 -8.44 7.80 46.67
N ARG A 181 -9.37 8.78 46.71
CA ARG A 181 -9.49 9.84 45.68
C ARG A 181 -8.19 10.61 45.49
N LYS A 182 -7.47 10.95 46.57
CA LYS A 182 -6.17 11.64 46.48
C LYS A 182 -5.12 10.78 45.79
N VAL A 183 -5.06 9.49 46.06
CA VAL A 183 -4.11 8.56 45.40
C VAL A 183 -4.43 8.42 43.90
N PHE A 184 -5.71 8.33 43.54
CA PHE A 184 -6.12 8.34 42.12
C PHE A 184 -5.79 9.66 41.42
N TRP A 185 -5.93 10.78 42.12
CA TRP A 185 -5.56 12.10 41.61
C TRP A 185 -4.04 12.23 41.42
N GLU A 186 -3.24 11.78 42.39
CA GLU A 186 -1.77 11.74 42.33
C GLU A 186 -1.32 10.94 41.10
N ALA A 187 -1.82 9.71 40.94
CA ALA A 187 -1.56 8.91 39.74
C ALA A 187 -1.91 9.66 38.44
N GLY A 188 -3.08 10.30 38.42
CA GLY A 188 -3.55 11.08 37.28
C GLY A 188 -2.65 12.27 36.95
N LYS A 189 -2.12 12.93 37.97
CA LYS A 189 -1.21 14.06 37.85
C LYS A 189 0.16 13.61 37.33
N ASP A 190 0.76 12.61 37.97
CA ASP A 190 2.10 12.12 37.64
C ASP A 190 2.17 11.62 36.19
N PHE A 191 1.13 10.92 35.73
CA PHE A 191 1.05 10.45 34.34
C PHE A 191 1.04 11.61 33.36
N LYS A 192 0.21 12.62 33.62
CA LYS A 192 0.11 13.81 32.75
C LYS A 192 1.41 14.62 32.74
N GLU A 193 2.11 14.69 33.85
CA GLU A 193 3.43 15.35 33.95
C GLU A 193 4.50 14.56 33.17
N HIS A 194 4.53 13.23 33.29
CA HIS A 194 5.48 12.37 32.57
C HIS A 194 5.34 12.50 31.05
N PHE A 195 4.11 12.38 30.54
CA PHE A 195 3.82 12.49 29.10
C PHE A 195 3.63 13.93 28.62
N LYS A 196 3.74 14.94 29.50
CA LYS A 196 3.57 16.37 29.18
C LYS A 196 2.24 16.69 28.48
N ILE A 197 1.16 16.05 28.92
CA ILE A 197 -0.19 16.20 28.34
C ILE A 197 -1.18 16.82 29.32
N GLY A 198 -2.07 17.68 28.82
CA GLY A 198 -3.13 18.27 29.65
C GLY A 198 -4.25 17.29 29.98
N ARG A 199 -4.50 16.31 29.10
CA ARG A 199 -5.56 15.32 29.21
C ARG A 199 -5.09 13.99 28.63
N TYR A 200 -5.65 12.89 29.13
CA TYR A 200 -5.27 11.55 28.69
C TYR A 200 -5.60 11.25 27.22
N ASP A 201 -6.67 11.84 26.71
CA ASP A 201 -7.06 11.70 25.31
C ASP A 201 -6.10 12.42 24.36
N MET A 202 -5.26 13.34 24.85
CA MET A 202 -4.22 14.00 24.06
C MET A 202 -2.89 13.23 24.06
N LEU A 203 -2.84 12.02 24.64
CA LEU A 203 -1.65 11.17 24.57
C LEU A 203 -1.34 10.86 23.10
N PRO A 204 -0.15 11.20 22.58
CA PRO A 204 0.24 10.85 21.23
C PRO A 204 0.26 9.33 21.03
N ARG A 205 -0.15 8.87 19.84
CA ARG A 205 -0.20 7.45 19.51
C ARG A 205 1.17 6.78 19.63
N LYS A 206 2.26 7.49 19.28
CA LYS A 206 3.63 6.99 19.42
C LYS A 206 4.02 6.61 20.86
N ASP A 207 3.41 7.27 21.85
CA ASP A 207 3.70 7.06 23.27
C ASP A 207 2.79 6.00 23.92
N GLU A 208 1.94 5.35 23.13
CA GLU A 208 0.95 4.39 23.63
C GLU A 208 1.61 3.24 24.40
N GLU A 209 2.61 2.58 23.82
CA GLU A 209 3.29 1.45 24.45
C GLU A 209 3.97 1.86 25.75
N GLU A 210 4.63 3.03 25.77
CA GLU A 210 5.25 3.59 26.95
C GLU A 210 4.22 3.91 28.03
N ALA A 211 3.08 4.49 27.67
CA ALA A 211 1.98 4.77 28.61
C ALA A 211 1.43 3.49 29.25
N PHE A 212 1.30 2.40 28.49
CA PHE A 212 0.95 1.12 29.06
C PHE A 212 2.04 0.58 29.98
N ALA A 213 3.32 0.71 29.62
CA ALA A 213 4.45 0.28 30.44
C ALA A 213 4.53 1.08 31.76
N TYR A 214 4.32 2.39 31.71
CA TYR A 214 4.30 3.30 32.86
C TYR A 214 3.37 2.80 33.97
N TRP A 215 2.15 2.36 33.63
CA TRP A 215 1.23 1.84 34.64
C TRP A 215 1.63 0.50 35.26
N SER A 216 2.55 -0.23 34.64
CA SER A 216 3.10 -1.44 35.25
C SER A 216 4.07 -1.10 36.39
N THR A 217 4.73 0.07 36.32
CA THR A 217 5.82 0.46 37.22
C THR A 217 5.46 1.60 38.17
N TRP A 218 4.43 2.39 37.87
CA TRP A 218 4.04 3.53 38.69
C TRP A 218 3.83 3.14 40.16
N GLU A 219 4.31 4.00 41.06
CA GLU A 219 4.12 3.93 42.51
C GLU A 219 3.78 5.31 43.05
N PRO A 220 2.97 5.40 44.13
CA PRO A 220 2.67 6.69 44.73
C PRO A 220 3.88 7.19 45.51
N SER A 221 3.87 8.48 45.86
CA SER A 221 4.93 9.11 46.65
C SER A 221 5.15 8.40 47.98
N THR A 222 6.35 8.58 48.54
CA THR A 222 6.75 7.98 49.82
C THR A 222 5.75 8.29 50.94
N ASN A 223 5.25 9.53 51.01
CA ASN A 223 4.26 9.96 52.00
C ASN A 223 2.93 9.21 51.82
N THR A 224 2.44 9.10 50.58
CA THR A 224 1.23 8.33 50.27
C THR A 224 1.41 6.86 50.62
N LYS A 225 2.57 6.25 50.29
CA LYS A 225 2.90 4.85 50.67
C LYS A 225 2.87 4.63 52.19
N MET A 226 3.46 5.54 52.95
CA MET A 226 3.42 5.46 54.42
C MET A 226 1.99 5.52 54.96
N LYS A 227 1.16 6.41 54.40
CA LYS A 227 -0.24 6.55 54.81
C LYS A 227 -1.10 5.34 54.45
N ILE A 228 -0.87 4.73 53.28
CA ILE A 228 -1.51 3.45 52.90
C ILE A 228 -1.24 2.38 53.95
N ARG A 229 0.03 2.21 54.36
CA ARG A 229 0.40 1.20 55.39
C ARG A 229 -0.32 1.46 56.71
N GLN A 230 -0.35 2.72 57.16
CA GLN A 230 -1.05 3.09 58.40
C GLN A 230 -2.55 2.74 58.33
N LEU A 231 -3.25 3.14 57.28
CA LEU A 231 -4.69 2.89 57.14
C LEU A 231 -5.00 1.40 57.01
N ASN A 232 -4.15 0.63 56.34
CA ASN A 232 -4.34 -0.81 56.20
C ASN A 232 -4.02 -1.58 57.50
N SER A 233 -3.13 -1.07 58.36
CA SER A 233 -2.84 -1.69 59.66
C SER A 233 -3.92 -1.47 60.73
N GLN A 234 -4.83 -0.51 60.53
CA GLN A 234 -5.89 -0.15 61.49
C GLN A 234 -7.15 -1.03 61.37
N LEU A 235 -7.17 -2.02 60.48
CA LEU A 235 -8.32 -2.88 60.19
C LEU A 235 -8.23 -4.29 60.81
N PHE A 236 -7.53 -4.41 61.94
CA PHE A 236 -7.54 -5.62 62.77
C PHE A 236 -8.20 -5.34 64.11
#